data_AF-A0A9D8IIN1-F1
#
_entry.id   AF-A0A9D8IIN1-F1
#
_cell.length_a   1.000
_cell.length_b   1.000
_cell.length_c   1.000
_cell.angle_alpha   90.00
_cell.angle_beta   90.00
_cell.angle_gamma   90.00
#
_symmetry.space_group_name_H-M   'P 1'
#
loop_
_entity.id
_entity.type
_entity.pdbx_description
1 polymer ?
#
loop_
_entity_poly.entity_id
_entity_poly.type
_entity_poly.pdbx_seq_one_letter_code
_entity_poly.pdbx_strand_id
1 'polypeptide(L)'
;MHYHQINVTPAVPTGRAEVYASPAIQESIGLMRQLVDLGKEQHQCLRILVGNQDQSSRWKAFLGRHAEAIPNLGESCKRALPQLEKALGHMVLELTERIHDESECIEEEFFLQEFLDRYGTRLNQISTLMNLVGPMADACPPKPAPPSQETPPQG
;
A
#
# COMPACT_ATOMS: atom_id res chain seq x y z
N MET A 1 -36.15 -4.71 53.19
CA MET A 1 -34.94 -4.66 52.33
C MET A 1 -33.80 -4.11 53.16
N HIS A 2 -33.02 -4.97 53.82
CA HIS A 2 -31.89 -4.58 54.65
C HIS A 2 -30.63 -4.53 53.78
N TYR A 3 -29.94 -3.38 53.73
CA TYR A 3 -28.65 -3.24 53.08
C TYR A 3 -27.53 -3.62 54.06
N HIS A 4 -26.69 -4.59 53.70
CA HIS A 4 -25.46 -4.87 54.43
C HIS A 4 -24.34 -3.94 53.93
N GLN A 5 -23.84 -3.09 54.82
CA GLN A 5 -22.61 -2.33 54.60
C GLN A 5 -21.40 -3.24 54.85
N ILE A 6 -20.52 -3.38 53.86
CA ILE A 6 -19.23 -4.06 54.01
C ILE A 6 -18.21 -3.01 54.44
N ASN A 7 -17.69 -3.15 55.66
CA ASN A 7 -16.61 -2.31 56.17
C ASN A 7 -15.27 -2.88 55.68
N VAL A 8 -14.59 -2.15 54.80
CA VAL A 8 -13.23 -2.49 54.35
C VAL A 8 -12.24 -1.74 55.24
N THR A 9 -11.63 -2.44 56.18
CA THR A 9 -10.51 -1.92 56.97
C THR A 9 -9.23 -2.00 56.13
N PRO A 10 -8.49 -0.89 55.90
CA PRO A 10 -7.22 -0.96 55.20
C PRO A 10 -6.13 -1.49 56.15
N ALA A 11 -5.47 -2.58 55.77
CA ALA A 11 -4.24 -3.03 56.42
C ALA A 11 -3.08 -2.13 55.98
N VAL A 12 -2.34 -1.60 56.97
CA VAL A 12 -1.11 -0.82 56.78
C VAL A 12 -0.04 -1.68 56.09
N PRO A 13 0.62 -1.22 55.02
CA PRO A 13 1.74 -1.95 54.44
C PRO A 13 3.03 -1.60 55.19
N THR A 14 3.51 -2.52 56.02
CA THR A 14 4.89 -2.55 56.49
C THR A 14 5.71 -3.40 55.52
N GLY A 15 6.77 -2.82 54.96
CA GLY A 15 7.78 -3.55 54.18
C GLY A 15 7.71 -3.28 52.68
N ARG A 16 8.60 -2.40 52.20
CA ARG A 16 8.95 -2.30 50.78
C ARG A 16 9.75 -3.56 50.41
N ALA A 17 9.05 -4.63 50.04
CA ALA A 17 9.66 -5.73 49.33
C ALA A 17 9.92 -5.25 47.89
N GLU A 18 11.18 -5.15 47.49
CA GLU A 18 11.50 -5.12 46.07
C GLU A 18 11.00 -6.43 45.47
N VAL A 19 9.91 -6.35 44.70
CA VAL A 19 9.37 -7.48 43.96
C VAL A 19 10.36 -7.81 42.84
N TYR A 20 11.35 -8.63 43.12
CA TYR A 20 12.11 -9.33 42.08
C TYR A 20 11.14 -10.28 41.39
N ALA A 21 10.54 -9.84 40.30
CA ALA A 21 9.69 -10.71 39.49
C ALA A 21 10.50 -11.95 39.10
N SER A 22 9.93 -13.13 39.37
CA SER A 22 10.53 -14.42 39.02
C SER A 22 10.98 -14.42 37.55
N PRO A 23 12.15 -15.01 37.20
CA PRO A 23 12.64 -15.05 35.82
C PRO A 23 11.60 -15.60 34.83
N ALA A 24 10.75 -16.55 35.25
CA ALA A 24 9.65 -17.06 34.44
C ALA A 24 8.57 -16.00 34.11
N ILE A 25 8.32 -15.05 35.03
CA ILE A 25 7.40 -13.93 34.80
C ILE A 25 8.04 -12.93 33.83
N GLN A 26 9.35 -12.69 33.93
CA GLN A 26 10.08 -11.83 33.00
C GLN A 26 10.12 -12.41 31.58
N GLU A 27 10.34 -13.71 31.43
CA GLU A 27 10.24 -14.41 30.15
C GLU A 27 8.83 -14.36 29.58
N SER A 28 7.80 -14.60 30.40
CA SER A 28 6.40 -14.46 29.99
C SER A 28 6.06 -13.04 29.53
N ILE A 29 6.52 -12.01 30.25
CA ILE A 29 6.39 -10.61 29.83
C ILE A 29 7.14 -10.36 28.52
N GLY A 30 8.31 -10.97 28.33
CA GLY A 30 9.08 -10.93 27.09
C GLY A 30 8.31 -11.51 25.91
N LEU A 31 7.74 -12.71 26.06
CA LEU A 31 6.92 -13.37 25.05
C LEU A 31 5.64 -12.58 24.74
N MET A 32 4.98 -12.04 25.77
CA MET A 32 3.79 -11.19 25.57
C MET A 32 4.12 -9.92 24.80
N ARG A 33 5.28 -9.28 25.07
CA ARG A 33 5.74 -8.12 24.30
C ARG A 33 6.01 -8.50 22.84
N GLN A 34 6.72 -9.60 22.62
CA GLN A 34 6.98 -10.10 21.26
C GLN A 34 5.68 -10.41 20.50
N LEU A 35 4.69 -11.01 21.16
CA LEU A 35 3.40 -11.30 20.55
C LEU A 35 2.60 -10.02 20.23
N VAL A 36 2.66 -9.01 21.10
CA VAL A 36 2.06 -7.70 20.84
C VAL A 36 2.74 -7.01 19.66
N ASP A 37 4.07 -7.07 19.56
CA ASP A 37 4.81 -6.46 18.46
C ASP A 37 4.51 -7.15 17.13
N LEU A 38 4.46 -8.49 17.11
CA LEU A 38 3.99 -9.24 15.94
C LEU A 38 2.54 -8.89 15.57
N GLY A 39 1.66 -8.71 16.56
CA GLY A 39 0.28 -8.32 16.34
C GLY A 39 0.14 -6.92 15.72
N LYS A 40 1.01 -5.96 16.10
CA LYS A 40 1.05 -4.64 15.48
C LYS A 40 1.50 -4.72 14.02
N GLU A 41 2.52 -5.52 13.72
CA GLU A 41 3.00 -5.72 12.35
C GLU A 41 1.92 -6.36 11.47
N GLN A 42 1.25 -7.41 11.96
CA GLN A 42 0.14 -8.05 11.24
C GLN A 42 -1.01 -7.07 10.98
N HIS A 43 -1.39 -6.28 11.99
CA HIS A 43 -2.44 -5.27 11.83
C HIS A 43 -2.04 -4.20 10.80
N GLN A 44 -0.77 -3.79 10.77
CA GLN A 44 -0.28 -2.85 9.78
C GLN A 44 -0.36 -3.43 8.35
N CYS A 45 0.05 -4.67 8.15
CA CYS A 45 -0.08 -5.36 6.86
C CYS A 45 -1.55 -5.46 6.41
N LEU A 46 -2.45 -5.83 7.33
CA LEU A 46 -3.89 -5.92 7.04
C LEU A 46 -4.49 -4.57 6.66
N ARG A 47 -4.11 -3.49 7.35
CA ARG A 47 -4.56 -2.13 6.99
C ARG A 47 -4.16 -1.75 5.57
N ILE A 48 -2.92 -2.06 5.17
CA ILE A 48 -2.44 -1.81 3.81
C ILE A 48 -3.26 -2.62 2.79
N LEU A 49 -3.49 -3.91 3.07
CA LEU A 49 -4.25 -4.80 2.19
C LEU A 49 -5.70 -4.33 1.99
N VAL A 50 -6.39 -3.97 3.08
CA VAL A 50 -7.77 -3.45 3.04
C VAL A 50 -7.82 -2.14 2.25
N GLY A 51 -6.84 -1.25 2.45
CA GLY A 51 -6.73 0.00 1.68
C GLY A 51 -6.60 -0.23 0.17
N ASN A 52 -5.83 -1.25 -0.25
CA ASN A 52 -5.69 -1.61 -1.66
C ASN A 52 -6.99 -2.22 -2.23
N GLN A 53 -7.67 -3.06 -1.46
CA GLN A 53 -8.92 -3.69 -1.89
C GLN A 53 -10.05 -2.66 -2.07
N ASP A 54 -10.19 -1.70 -1.15
CA ASP A 54 -11.18 -0.62 -1.26
C ASP A 54 -10.99 0.17 -2.55
N GLN A 55 -9.75 0.58 -2.85
CA GLN A 55 -9.43 1.29 -4.08
C GLN A 55 -9.82 0.49 -5.33
N SER A 56 -9.49 -0.80 -5.40
CA SER A 56 -9.87 -1.66 -6.54
C SER A 56 -11.40 -1.74 -6.70
N SER A 57 -12.14 -1.88 -5.60
CA SER A 57 -13.61 -1.95 -5.63
C SER A 57 -14.24 -0.64 -6.14
N ARG A 58 -13.69 0.51 -5.75
CA ARG A 58 -14.13 1.84 -6.18
C ARG A 58 -13.92 2.03 -7.69
N TRP A 59 -12.77 1.60 -8.21
CA TRP A 59 -12.50 1.67 -9.64
C TRP A 59 -13.39 0.72 -10.45
N LYS A 60 -13.66 -0.50 -9.96
CA LYS A 60 -14.65 -1.40 -10.57
C LYS A 60 -16.04 -0.77 -10.65
N ALA A 61 -16.50 -0.18 -9.56
CA ALA A 61 -17.79 0.51 -9.52
C ALA A 61 -17.82 1.71 -10.48
N PHE A 62 -16.74 2.49 -10.56
CA PHE A 62 -16.61 3.60 -11.51
C PHE A 62 -16.70 3.12 -12.96
N LEU A 63 -15.93 2.10 -13.35
CA LEU A 63 -15.96 1.54 -14.69
C LEU A 63 -17.34 0.97 -15.05
N GLY A 64 -18.02 0.31 -14.10
CA GLY A 64 -19.37 -0.19 -14.29
C GLY A 64 -20.39 0.94 -14.51
N ARG A 65 -20.35 2.00 -13.71
CA ARG A 65 -21.26 3.16 -13.84
C ARG A 65 -21.08 3.92 -15.15
N HIS A 66 -19.87 3.96 -15.69
CA HIS A 66 -19.54 4.72 -16.90
C HIS A 66 -19.37 3.84 -18.15
N ALA A 67 -19.74 2.56 -18.09
CA ALA A 67 -19.54 1.61 -19.19
C ALA A 67 -20.25 2.02 -20.48
N GLU A 68 -21.45 2.61 -20.38
CA GLU A 68 -22.23 3.05 -21.55
C GLU A 68 -21.70 4.36 -22.15
N ALA A 69 -21.21 5.29 -21.32
CA ALA A 69 -20.74 6.59 -21.76
C ALA A 69 -19.31 6.55 -22.32
N ILE A 70 -18.45 5.71 -21.74
CA ILE A 70 -17.04 5.57 -22.13
C ILE A 70 -16.70 4.08 -22.26
N PRO A 71 -17.16 3.43 -23.34
CA PRO A 71 -16.85 2.03 -23.58
C PRO A 71 -15.34 1.84 -23.74
N ASN A 72 -14.84 0.67 -23.30
CA ASN A 72 -13.44 0.26 -23.43
C ASN A 72 -12.42 1.12 -22.65
N LEU A 73 -12.84 1.95 -21.69
CA LEU A 73 -11.92 2.72 -20.85
C LEU A 73 -10.91 1.82 -20.14
N GLY A 74 -11.37 0.74 -19.52
CA GLY A 74 -10.51 -0.22 -18.83
C GLY A 74 -9.50 -0.91 -19.77
N GLU A 75 -9.93 -1.33 -20.97
CA GLU A 75 -9.02 -1.91 -21.97
C GLU A 75 -8.01 -0.87 -22.49
N SER A 76 -8.43 0.39 -22.63
CA SER A 76 -7.55 1.47 -23.05
C SER A 76 -6.52 1.80 -21.98
N CYS A 77 -6.90 1.78 -20.69
CA CYS A 77 -5.97 1.86 -19.55
C CYS A 77 -4.96 0.71 -19.58
N LYS A 78 -5.41 -0.54 -19.80
CA LYS A 78 -4.51 -1.72 -19.95
C LYS A 78 -3.52 -1.56 -21.10
N ARG A 79 -3.93 -0.95 -22.22
CA ARG A 79 -3.03 -0.69 -23.37
C ARG A 79 -2.09 0.49 -23.16
N ALA A 80 -2.53 1.50 -22.43
CA ALA A 80 -1.74 2.70 -22.14
C ALA A 80 -0.66 2.44 -21.07
N LEU A 81 -0.94 1.59 -20.08
CA LEU A 81 -0.06 1.35 -18.94
C LEU A 81 1.36 0.91 -19.36
N PRO A 82 1.57 -0.07 -20.26
CA PRO A 82 2.92 -0.44 -20.71
C PRO A 82 3.66 0.68 -21.47
N GLN A 83 2.93 1.59 -22.11
CA GLN A 83 3.54 2.73 -22.80
C GLN A 83 3.98 3.79 -21.80
N LEU A 84 3.19 4.03 -20.75
CA LEU A 84 3.56 4.91 -19.64
C LEU A 84 4.77 4.38 -18.87
N GLU A 85 4.82 3.07 -18.62
CA GLU A 85 5.98 2.41 -17.99
C GLU A 85 7.26 2.59 -18.81
N LYS A 86 7.17 2.42 -20.13
CA LYS A 86 8.29 2.67 -21.03
C LYS A 86 8.73 4.14 -21.01
N ALA A 87 7.78 5.07 -21.04
CA ALA A 87 8.08 6.50 -20.98
C ALA A 87 8.77 6.89 -19.66
N LEU A 88 8.30 6.35 -18.52
CA LEU A 88 8.96 6.52 -17.24
C LEU A 88 10.38 5.94 -17.26
N GLY A 89 10.55 4.72 -17.79
CA GLY A 89 11.86 4.09 -17.92
C GLY A 89 12.84 4.91 -18.75
N HIS A 90 12.40 5.44 -19.90
CA HIS A 90 13.22 6.34 -20.72
C HIS A 90 13.59 7.63 -19.99
N MET A 91 12.66 8.22 -19.24
CA MET A 91 12.93 9.45 -18.47
C MET A 91 13.94 9.20 -17.34
N VAL A 92 13.82 8.06 -16.64
CA VAL A 92 14.78 7.67 -15.60
C VAL A 92 16.16 7.39 -16.21
N LEU A 93 16.21 6.77 -17.39
CA LEU A 93 17.47 6.56 -18.10
C LEU A 93 18.13 7.88 -18.46
N GLU A 94 17.41 8.80 -19.11
CA GLU A 94 17.91 10.14 -19.46
C GLU A 94 18.40 10.90 -18.21
N LEU A 95 17.63 10.84 -17.13
CA LEU A 95 18.00 11.43 -15.84
C LEU A 95 19.32 10.86 -15.31
N THR A 96 19.45 9.54 -15.35
CA THR A 96 20.63 8.84 -14.80
C THR A 96 21.88 9.12 -15.64
N GLU A 97 21.75 9.15 -16.96
CA GLU A 97 22.84 9.54 -17.87
C GLU A 97 23.29 10.98 -17.62
N ARG A 98 22.33 11.92 -17.47
CA ARG A 98 22.63 13.32 -17.14
C ARG A 98 23.34 13.49 -15.81
N ILE A 99 22.91 12.77 -14.78
CA ILE A 99 23.58 12.82 -13.47
C ILE A 99 25.02 12.33 -13.58
N HIS A 100 25.27 11.33 -14.42
CA HIS A 100 26.60 10.79 -14.64
C HIS A 100 27.50 11.78 -15.42
N ASP A 101 26.96 12.38 -16.47
CA ASP A 101 27.70 13.30 -17.36
C ASP A 101 27.98 14.67 -16.71
N GLU A 102 27.07 15.15 -15.87
CA GLU A 102 27.12 16.47 -15.22
C GLU A 102 27.49 16.37 -13.73
N SER A 103 28.12 15.27 -13.30
CA SER A 103 28.30 14.93 -11.88
C SER A 103 29.01 16.01 -11.06
N GLU A 104 29.99 16.70 -11.64
CA GLU A 104 30.72 17.79 -10.97
C GLU A 104 29.88 19.06 -10.81
N CYS A 105 28.93 19.32 -11.71
CA CYS A 105 28.04 20.48 -11.62
C CYS A 105 26.89 20.25 -10.62
N ILE A 106 26.42 19.01 -10.47
CA ILE A 106 25.29 18.67 -9.59
C ILE A 106 25.66 18.75 -8.10
N GLU A 107 26.95 18.79 -7.77
CA GLU A 107 27.42 19.11 -6.40
C GLU A 107 27.08 20.56 -5.99
N GLU A 108 26.87 21.45 -6.96
CA GLU A 108 26.47 22.83 -6.70
C GLU A 108 24.94 22.95 -6.56
N GLU A 109 24.51 23.50 -5.42
CA GLU A 109 23.10 23.56 -4.99
C GLU A 109 22.17 24.21 -6.04
N PHE A 110 22.66 25.21 -6.77
CA PHE A 110 21.91 25.86 -7.85
C PHE A 110 21.60 24.89 -9.01
N PHE A 111 22.60 24.15 -9.49
CA PHE A 111 22.46 23.20 -10.59
C PHE A 111 21.61 22.00 -10.18
N LEU A 112 21.75 21.52 -8.94
CA LEU A 112 20.88 20.49 -8.40
C LEU A 112 19.42 20.96 -8.40
N GLN A 113 19.15 22.20 -8.00
CA GLN A 113 17.79 22.72 -7.93
C GLN A 113 17.18 22.91 -9.33
N GLU A 114 17.94 23.42 -10.29
CA GLU A 114 17.49 23.52 -11.68
C GLU A 114 17.22 22.14 -12.30
N PHE A 115 18.08 21.16 -12.00
CA PHE A 115 17.90 19.78 -12.40
C PHE A 115 16.62 19.18 -11.82
N LEU A 116 16.39 19.35 -10.52
CA LEU A 116 15.17 18.89 -9.85
C LEU A 116 13.91 19.56 -10.40
N ASP A 117 13.94 20.85 -10.70
CA ASP A 117 12.79 21.55 -11.28
C ASP A 117 12.46 21.02 -12.68
N ARG A 118 13.49 20.79 -13.51
CA ARG A 118 13.34 20.31 -14.89
C ARG A 118 12.80 18.88 -14.95
N TYR A 119 13.34 17.98 -14.13
CA TYR A 119 13.03 16.55 -14.20
C TYR A 119 12.01 16.08 -13.16
N GLY A 120 12.03 16.66 -11.97
CA GLY A 120 11.16 16.28 -10.85
C GLY A 120 9.67 16.49 -11.17
N THR A 121 9.31 17.61 -11.77
CA THR A 121 7.90 17.87 -12.15
C THR A 121 7.39 16.85 -13.16
N ARG A 122 8.19 16.54 -14.20
CA ARG A 122 7.79 15.60 -15.26
C ARG A 122 7.69 14.17 -14.75
N LEU A 123 8.64 13.75 -13.90
CA LEU A 123 8.64 12.43 -13.29
C LEU A 123 7.45 12.26 -12.34
N ASN A 124 7.13 13.29 -11.56
CA ASN A 124 5.95 13.28 -10.70
C ASN A 124 4.65 13.22 -11.49
N GLN A 125 4.54 13.94 -12.61
CA GLN A 125 3.36 13.90 -13.47
C GLN A 125 3.13 12.51 -14.07
N ILE A 126 4.16 11.87 -14.64
CA ILE A 126 4.05 10.50 -15.18
C ILE A 126 3.70 9.51 -14.06
N SER A 127 4.36 9.61 -12.91
CA SER A 127 4.08 8.74 -11.75
C SER A 127 2.64 8.88 -11.27
N THR A 128 2.12 10.11 -11.25
CA THR A 128 0.71 10.39 -10.91
C THR A 128 -0.24 9.75 -11.92
N LEU A 129 0.05 9.85 -13.21
CA LEU A 129 -0.75 9.21 -14.26
C LEU A 129 -0.71 7.69 -14.15
N MET A 130 0.45 7.09 -13.84
CA MET A 130 0.56 5.64 -13.61
C MET A 130 -0.26 5.20 -12.39
N ASN A 131 -0.19 5.95 -11.30
CA ASN A 131 -0.97 5.68 -10.09
C ASN A 131 -2.49 5.81 -10.32
N LEU A 132 -2.92 6.60 -11.30
CA LEU A 132 -4.32 6.69 -11.72
C LEU A 132 -4.71 5.53 -12.64
N VAL A 133 -3.90 5.28 -13.68
CA VAL A 133 -4.22 4.33 -14.76
C VAL A 133 -4.04 2.87 -14.32
N GLY A 134 -3.05 2.57 -13.48
CA GLY A 134 -2.74 1.21 -13.01
C GLY A 134 -3.94 0.53 -12.31
N PRO A 135 -4.48 1.13 -11.22
CA PRO A 135 -5.65 0.58 -10.53
C PRO A 135 -6.88 0.45 -11.43
N MET A 136 -7.05 1.34 -12.41
CA MET A 136 -8.13 1.27 -13.39
C MET A 136 -7.95 0.11 -14.38
N ALA A 137 -6.71 -0.13 -14.82
CA ALA A 137 -6.36 -1.27 -15.65
C ALA A 137 -6.63 -2.60 -14.91
N ASP A 138 -6.22 -2.71 -13.65
CA ASP A 138 -6.43 -3.92 -12.82
C ASP A 138 -7.90 -4.17 -12.47
N ALA A 139 -8.67 -3.10 -12.29
CA ALA A 139 -10.10 -3.17 -12.02
C ALA A 139 -10.92 -3.64 -13.22
N CYS A 140 -10.39 -3.55 -14.45
CA CYS A 140 -11.13 -3.92 -15.64
C CYS A 140 -11.32 -5.46 -15.72
N PRO A 141 -12.57 -5.95 -15.73
CA PRO A 141 -12.83 -7.38 -15.79
C PRO A 141 -12.28 -7.98 -17.10
N PRO A 142 -11.81 -9.24 -17.09
CA PRO A 142 -11.38 -9.91 -18.31
C PRO A 142 -12.57 -10.03 -19.28
N LYS A 143 -12.32 -9.78 -20.56
CA LYS A 143 -13.30 -10.00 -21.61
C LYS A 143 -13.76 -11.48 -21.55
N PRO A 144 -15.07 -11.77 -21.50
CA PRO A 144 -15.55 -13.14 -21.47
C PRO A 144 -15.03 -13.90 -22.70
N ALA A 145 -14.47 -15.09 -22.46
CA ALA A 145 -13.98 -15.96 -23.52
C ALA A 145 -15.13 -16.30 -24.49
N PRO A 146 -14.88 -16.37 -25.81
CA PRO A 146 -15.89 -16.83 -26.74
C PRO A 146 -16.35 -18.24 -26.34
N PRO A 147 -17.66 -18.55 -26.44
CA PRO A 147 -18.16 -19.87 -26.08
C PRO A 147 -17.45 -20.92 -26.93
N SER A 148 -16.79 -21.87 -26.26
CA SER A 148 -16.21 -23.05 -26.89
C SER A 148 -17.30 -23.70 -27.74
N GLN A 149 -17.12 -23.70 -29.05
CA GLN A 149 -18.00 -24.44 -29.94
C GLN A 149 -17.88 -25.92 -29.55
N GLU A 150 -18.95 -26.49 -28.98
CA GLU A 150 -19.12 -27.93 -28.80
C GLU A 150 -18.91 -28.60 -30.15
N THR A 151 -17.75 -29.24 -30.32
CA THR A 151 -17.51 -30.17 -31.42
C THR A 151 -18.54 -31.30 -31.28
N PRO A 152 -19.46 -31.49 -32.24
CA PRO A 152 -20.45 -32.56 -32.14
C PRO A 152 -19.74 -33.92 -32.17
N PRO A 153 -20.23 -34.91 -31.40
CA PRO A 153 -19.65 -36.24 -31.42
C PRO A 153 -19.88 -36.85 -32.81
N GLN A 154 -18.78 -37.19 -33.50
CA GLN A 154 -18.84 -38.10 -34.64
C GLN A 154 -19.07 -39.51 -34.07
N GLY A 155 -20.30 -40.01 -34.26
CA GLY A 155 -20.72 -41.38 -33.99
C GLY A 155 -21.65 -41.84 -35.09
#